data_AF-A0A9Q0GE36-F1
#
_entry.id   AF-A0A9Q0GE36-F1
#
_cell.length_a   1.000
_cell.length_b   1.000
_cell.length_c   1.000
_cell.angle_alpha   90.00
_cell.angle_beta   90.00
_cell.angle_gamma   90.00
#
_symmetry.space_group_name_H-M   'P 1'
#
loop_
_entity.id
_entity.type
_entity.pdbx_description
1 polymer ?
#
loop_
_entity_poly.entity_id
_entity_poly.type
_entity_poly.pdbx_seq_one_letter_code
_entity_poly.pdbx_strand_id
1 'polypeptide(L)'
;MLVEHVLDSQNAGLLESVLLPFDIYNDSAQQSLSVLRQCFLYDEIEAEVDHCFDIFVSKLCEIIFTYYKSWAASELLDPSFLFALDNGEKYSVQPMRIEAHIGFRAQFPLFMTFNLRSLISERMNKVFSDNLEFLFDRFESQDLYMCDSGKLLTSHHKGKVWSEMQSDFLPNFVLCNTTQHFVRSSRVPLVPVQKPSFLHAKPNFYCGTEELNSAHQSYTRLHGGFFGIPHMFSSVRLLGSRSLPWLIRALLDHISNKACHAFER
;
A
#
# COMPACT_ATOMS: atom_id res chain seq x y z
N MET A 1 6.52 -14.08 -23.69
CA MET A 1 6.25 -13.18 -24.85
C MET A 1 7.26 -12.03 -24.89
N LEU A 2 7.52 -11.43 -26.07
CA LEU A 2 8.43 -10.28 -26.19
C LEU A 2 7.99 -9.09 -25.31
N VAL A 3 6.67 -8.90 -25.18
CA VAL A 3 6.04 -7.89 -24.32
C VAL A 3 6.38 -8.12 -22.84
N GLU A 4 6.38 -9.38 -22.38
CA GLU A 4 6.75 -9.69 -20.99
C GLU A 4 8.22 -9.38 -20.72
N HIS A 5 9.10 -9.72 -21.66
CA HIS A 5 10.53 -9.42 -21.52
C HIS A 5 10.78 -7.90 -21.46
N VAL A 6 10.06 -7.11 -22.27
CA VAL A 6 10.13 -5.64 -22.21
C VAL A 6 9.68 -5.12 -20.85
N LEU A 7 8.54 -5.62 -20.33
CA LEU A 7 8.00 -5.22 -19.04
C LEU A 7 8.90 -5.61 -17.86
N ASP A 8 9.52 -6.80 -17.91
CA ASP A 8 10.36 -7.31 -16.83
C ASP A 8 11.76 -6.64 -16.82
N SER A 9 12.19 -6.04 -17.93
CA SER A 9 13.55 -5.50 -18.09
C SER A 9 13.85 -4.22 -17.30
N GLN A 10 12.87 -3.61 -16.60
CA GLN A 10 12.98 -2.35 -15.83
C GLN A 10 13.60 -1.14 -16.59
N ASN A 11 13.86 -1.28 -17.90
CA ASN A 11 14.47 -0.23 -18.71
C ASN A 11 13.39 0.77 -19.15
N ALA A 12 13.46 2.00 -18.66
CA ALA A 12 12.52 3.06 -18.99
C ALA A 12 12.39 3.32 -20.51
N GLY A 13 13.49 3.15 -21.27
CA GLY A 13 13.47 3.29 -22.73
C GLY A 13 12.75 2.14 -23.45
N LEU A 14 12.77 0.92 -22.90
CA LEU A 14 12.04 -0.21 -23.50
C LEU A 14 10.53 -0.10 -23.24
N LEU A 15 10.12 0.58 -22.15
CA LEU A 15 8.72 0.89 -21.87
C LEU A 15 8.11 1.79 -22.98
N GLU A 16 8.89 2.71 -23.57
CA GLU A 16 8.47 3.54 -24.71
C GLU A 16 8.15 2.72 -25.96
N SER A 17 8.82 1.58 -26.13
CA SER A 17 8.61 0.66 -27.23
C SER A 17 7.65 -0.51 -26.92
N VAL A 18 6.99 -0.52 -25.75
CA VAL A 18 6.26 -1.72 -25.27
C VAL A 18 5.08 -2.12 -26.15
N LEU A 19 4.58 -1.21 -26.99
CA LEU A 19 3.50 -1.47 -27.93
C LEU A 19 3.98 -1.97 -29.30
N LEU A 20 5.26 -1.79 -29.65
CA LEU A 20 5.80 -2.26 -30.94
C LEU A 20 5.61 -3.77 -31.18
N PRO A 21 5.74 -4.66 -30.18
CA PRO A 21 5.50 -6.07 -30.41
C PRO A 21 4.04 -6.38 -30.78
N PHE A 22 3.09 -5.50 -30.46
CA PHE A 22 1.69 -5.68 -30.86
C PHE A 22 1.45 -5.38 -32.34
N ASP A 23 2.34 -4.63 -33.01
CA ASP A 23 2.24 -4.36 -34.45
C ASP A 23 2.43 -5.63 -35.28
N ILE A 24 3.15 -6.63 -34.76
CA ILE A 24 3.32 -7.94 -35.41
C ILE A 24 1.97 -8.65 -35.59
N TYR A 25 1.04 -8.46 -34.65
CA TYR A 25 -0.31 -9.03 -34.77
C TYR A 25 -1.12 -8.34 -35.86
N ASN A 26 -0.91 -7.04 -36.10
CA ASN A 26 -1.55 -6.32 -37.21
C ASN A 26 -1.10 -6.91 -38.56
N ASP A 27 0.20 -7.10 -38.73
CA ASP A 27 0.76 -7.69 -39.95
C ASP A 27 0.26 -9.13 -40.14
N SER A 28 0.21 -9.91 -39.06
CA SER A 28 -0.26 -11.31 -39.07
C SER A 28 -1.74 -11.42 -39.41
N ALA A 29 -2.59 -10.55 -38.85
CA ALA A 29 -4.01 -10.50 -39.16
C ALA A 29 -4.28 -10.05 -40.61
N GLN A 30 -3.51 -9.09 -41.11
CA GLN A 30 -3.61 -8.69 -42.52
C GLN A 30 -3.21 -9.84 -43.45
N GLN A 31 -2.14 -10.57 -43.13
CA GLN A 31 -1.70 -11.74 -43.90
C GLN A 31 -2.73 -12.87 -43.88
N SER A 32 -3.36 -13.16 -42.73
CA SER A 32 -4.37 -14.21 -42.62
C SER A 32 -5.61 -13.93 -43.49
N LEU A 33 -6.08 -12.69 -43.52
CA LEU A 33 -7.25 -12.29 -44.31
C LEU A 33 -6.95 -12.07 -45.79
N SER A 34 -5.86 -11.39 -46.12
CA SER A 34 -5.58 -10.94 -47.49
C SER A 34 -4.84 -11.98 -48.35
N VAL A 35 -3.90 -12.71 -47.75
CA VAL A 35 -3.04 -13.67 -48.45
C VAL A 35 -3.55 -15.10 -48.26
N LEU A 36 -3.73 -15.52 -47.02
CA LEU A 36 -4.13 -16.90 -46.70
C LEU A 36 -5.63 -17.13 -46.88
N ARG A 37 -6.45 -16.08 -46.76
CA ARG A 37 -7.92 -16.11 -46.84
C ARG A 37 -8.56 -17.13 -45.91
N GLN A 38 -7.99 -17.28 -44.72
CA GLN A 38 -8.46 -18.21 -43.69
C GLN A 38 -9.01 -17.45 -42.49
N CYS A 39 -10.34 -17.45 -42.35
CA CYS A 39 -11.00 -16.76 -41.23
C CYS A 39 -10.67 -17.40 -39.88
N PHE A 40 -10.54 -18.73 -39.81
CA PHE A 40 -10.21 -19.41 -38.55
C PHE A 40 -8.85 -18.96 -37.98
N LEU A 41 -7.88 -18.67 -38.84
CA LEU A 41 -6.57 -18.19 -38.42
C LEU A 41 -6.65 -16.77 -37.90
N TYR A 42 -7.53 -15.95 -38.49
CA TYR A 42 -7.84 -14.63 -37.96
C TYR A 42 -8.49 -14.72 -36.56
N ASP A 43 -9.46 -15.62 -36.38
CA ASP A 43 -10.16 -15.81 -35.10
C ASP A 43 -9.18 -16.26 -33.99
N GLU A 44 -8.20 -17.11 -34.33
CA GLU A 44 -7.15 -17.56 -33.40
C GLU A 44 -6.18 -16.41 -33.05
N ILE A 45 -5.76 -15.61 -34.03
CA ILE A 45 -4.95 -14.41 -33.80
C ILE A 45 -5.69 -13.40 -32.92
N GLU A 46 -6.98 -13.16 -33.17
CA GLU A 46 -7.81 -12.25 -32.38
C GLU A 46 -7.87 -12.70 -30.91
N ALA A 47 -8.15 -13.97 -30.66
CA ALA A 47 -8.21 -14.53 -29.32
C ALA A 47 -6.85 -14.46 -28.59
N GLU A 48 -5.74 -14.70 -29.30
CA GLU A 48 -4.40 -14.58 -28.72
C GLU A 48 -4.09 -13.13 -28.33
N VAL A 49 -4.37 -12.17 -29.21
CA VAL A 49 -4.12 -10.74 -28.95
C VAL A 49 -4.89 -10.26 -27.71
N ASP A 50 -6.17 -10.61 -27.61
CA ASP A 50 -7.02 -10.19 -26.49
C ASP A 50 -6.45 -10.67 -25.15
N HIS A 51 -6.06 -11.95 -25.08
CA HIS A 51 -5.42 -12.52 -23.90
C HIS A 51 -4.07 -11.87 -23.58
N CYS A 52 -3.23 -11.65 -24.60
CA CYS A 52 -1.93 -11.02 -24.46
C CYS A 52 -2.04 -9.57 -23.98
N PHE A 53 -3.05 -8.85 -24.46
CA PHE A 53 -3.32 -7.46 -24.08
C PHE A 53 -3.79 -7.36 -22.63
N ASP A 54 -4.66 -8.27 -22.19
CA ASP A 54 -5.07 -8.34 -20.78
C ASP A 54 -3.89 -8.58 -19.83
N ILE A 55 -2.98 -9.49 -20.19
CA ILE A 55 -1.74 -9.73 -19.43
C ILE A 55 -0.87 -8.47 -19.41
N PHE A 56 -0.69 -7.82 -20.56
CA PHE A 56 0.08 -6.60 -20.69
C PHE A 56 -0.46 -5.49 -19.78
N VAL A 57 -1.77 -5.21 -19.82
CA VAL A 57 -2.40 -4.16 -19.02
C VAL A 57 -2.27 -4.47 -17.54
N SER A 58 -2.47 -5.73 -17.14
CA SER A 58 -2.31 -6.16 -15.75
C SER A 58 -0.89 -5.89 -15.24
N LYS A 59 0.13 -6.37 -15.95
CA LYS A 59 1.54 -6.14 -15.59
C LYS A 59 1.90 -4.65 -15.60
N LEU A 60 1.44 -3.89 -16.60
CA LEU A 60 1.68 -2.45 -16.67
C LEU A 60 1.10 -1.72 -15.45
N CYS A 61 -0.13 -2.08 -15.04
CA CYS A 61 -0.74 -1.53 -13.83
C CYS A 61 0.07 -1.88 -12.57
N GLU A 62 0.56 -3.12 -12.45
CA GLU A 62 1.42 -3.52 -11.33
C GLU A 62 2.71 -2.69 -11.27
N ILE A 63 3.38 -2.47 -12.41
CA ILE A 63 4.60 -1.66 -12.48
C ILE A 63 4.32 -0.21 -12.09
N ILE A 64 3.28 0.41 -12.67
CA ILE A 64 2.90 1.80 -12.37
C ILE A 64 2.56 1.95 -10.89
N PHE A 65 1.76 1.05 -10.33
CA PHE A 65 1.38 1.07 -8.92
C PHE A 65 2.61 0.95 -8.02
N THR A 66 3.49 -0.01 -8.29
CA THR A 66 4.71 -0.25 -7.51
C THR A 66 5.65 0.95 -7.56
N TYR A 67 5.81 1.56 -8.74
CA TYR A 67 6.63 2.74 -8.93
C TYR A 67 6.15 3.92 -8.07
N TYR A 68 4.88 4.32 -8.20
CA TYR A 68 4.34 5.44 -7.43
C TYR A 68 4.29 5.15 -5.93
N LYS A 69 4.05 3.89 -5.54
CA LYS A 69 4.10 3.48 -4.14
C LYS A 69 5.51 3.60 -3.56
N SER A 70 6.52 3.14 -4.31
CA SER A 70 7.93 3.24 -3.92
C SER A 70 8.38 4.69 -3.84
N TRP A 71 7.95 5.53 -4.79
CA TRP A 71 8.27 6.95 -4.81
C TRP A 71 7.68 7.67 -3.58
N ALA A 72 6.39 7.46 -3.29
CA ALA A 72 5.75 8.02 -2.11
C ALA A 72 6.36 7.49 -0.80
N ALA A 73 6.79 6.23 -0.77
CA ALA A 73 7.44 5.64 0.40
C ALA A 73 8.86 6.21 0.62
N SER A 74 9.59 6.50 -0.47
CA SER A 74 10.90 7.15 -0.41
C SER A 74 10.79 8.58 0.14
N GLU A 75 9.80 9.36 -0.33
CA GLU A 75 9.57 10.74 0.14
C GLU A 75 9.16 10.81 1.63
N LEU A 76 8.53 9.76 2.15
CA LEU A 76 8.07 9.71 3.54
C LEU A 76 9.20 9.39 4.55
N LEU A 77 10.35 8.88 4.10
CA LEU A 77 11.47 8.56 4.99
C LEU A 77 12.15 9.84 5.50
N ASP A 78 12.41 9.93 6.81
CA ASP A 78 13.07 11.09 7.40
C ASP A 78 14.51 11.25 6.87
N PRO A 79 14.92 12.44 6.37
CA PRO A 79 16.28 12.67 5.89
C PRO A 79 17.37 12.37 6.93
N SER A 80 17.07 12.56 8.23
CA SER A 80 18.01 12.25 9.32
C SER A 80 18.25 10.75 9.45
N PHE A 81 17.19 9.94 9.26
CA PHE A 81 17.29 8.48 9.23
C PHE A 81 18.10 8.01 8.01
N LEU A 82 17.86 8.61 6.83
CA LEU A 82 18.61 8.28 5.61
C LEU A 82 20.10 8.65 5.74
N PHE A 83 20.42 9.77 6.37
CA PHE A 83 21.80 10.19 6.64
C PHE A 83 22.51 9.22 7.57
N ALA A 84 21.83 8.70 8.59
CA ALA A 84 22.41 7.72 9.52
C ALA A 84 22.72 6.35 8.88
N LEU A 85 22.07 6.02 7.75
CA LEU A 85 22.21 4.73 7.07
C LEU A 85 23.36 4.68 6.03
N ASP A 86 23.97 5.83 5.71
CA ASP A 86 25.08 6.00 4.72
C ASP A 86 24.80 5.37 3.32
N ASN A 87 23.52 5.12 3.01
CA ASN A 87 23.06 4.39 1.81
C ASN A 87 21.81 5.05 1.18
N GLY A 88 21.68 6.38 1.29
CA GLY A 88 20.51 7.12 0.82
C GLY A 88 20.14 6.90 -0.65
N GLU A 89 21.13 6.62 -1.51
CA GLU A 89 20.91 6.34 -2.93
C GLU A 89 20.08 5.09 -3.20
N LYS A 90 20.13 4.06 -2.32
CA LYS A 90 19.36 2.82 -2.47
C LYS A 90 17.85 3.04 -2.32
N TYR A 91 17.47 4.10 -1.61
CA TYR A 91 16.07 4.44 -1.37
C TYR A 91 15.57 5.51 -2.33
N SER A 92 16.41 6.01 -3.25
CA SER A 92 16.04 7.01 -4.23
C SER A 92 15.40 6.34 -5.45
N VAL A 93 14.12 6.65 -5.70
CA VAL A 93 13.40 6.14 -6.87
C VAL A 93 13.57 7.12 -8.03
N GLN A 94 14.18 6.67 -9.11
CA GLN A 94 14.38 7.48 -10.32
C GLN A 94 13.05 7.76 -11.03
N PRO A 95 12.81 8.99 -11.51
CA PRO A 95 11.54 9.36 -12.11
C PRO A 95 11.24 8.55 -13.39
N MET A 96 10.12 7.81 -13.40
CA MET A 96 9.64 7.09 -14.57
C MET A 96 8.80 8.03 -15.46
N ARG A 97 9.17 8.13 -16.74
CA ARG A 97 8.44 8.95 -17.73
C ARG A 97 7.22 8.18 -18.26
N ILE A 98 6.13 8.18 -17.51
CA ILE A 98 4.88 7.49 -17.87
C ILE A 98 3.96 8.39 -18.73
N GLU A 99 4.15 9.70 -18.66
CA GLU A 99 3.28 10.69 -19.32
C GLU A 99 3.25 10.55 -20.85
N ALA A 100 4.35 10.09 -21.46
CA ALA A 100 4.41 9.88 -22.92
C ALA A 100 3.51 8.70 -23.39
N HIS A 101 3.18 7.76 -22.50
CA HIS A 101 2.53 6.49 -22.85
C HIS A 101 1.00 6.52 -22.70
N ILE A 102 0.47 7.39 -21.83
CA ILE A 102 -0.99 7.51 -21.56
C ILE A 102 -1.71 8.30 -22.68
N GLY A 103 -0.96 8.94 -23.57
CA GLY A 103 -1.48 9.67 -24.73
C GLY A 103 -1.64 8.84 -26.00
N PHE A 104 -1.18 7.58 -26.01
CA PHE A 104 -1.20 6.78 -27.23
C PHE A 104 -2.59 6.20 -27.49
N ARG A 105 -3.27 6.75 -28.49
CA ARG A 105 -4.38 6.08 -29.18
C ARG A 105 -3.75 5.09 -30.16
N ALA A 106 -3.57 3.84 -29.75
CA ALA A 106 -3.24 2.82 -30.72
C ALA A 106 -4.45 2.63 -31.64
N GLN A 107 -4.29 2.98 -32.91
CA GLN A 107 -5.31 2.78 -33.94
C GLN A 107 -5.06 1.42 -34.57
N PHE A 108 -5.42 0.39 -33.83
CA PHE A 108 -5.44 -0.99 -34.31
C PHE A 108 -6.64 -1.15 -35.26
N PRO A 109 -6.48 -1.63 -36.51
CA PRO A 109 -7.60 -1.92 -37.39
C PRO A 109 -8.54 -3.03 -36.86
N LEU A 110 -8.07 -3.82 -35.89
CA LEU A 110 -8.78 -4.95 -35.29
C LEU A 110 -9.46 -4.66 -33.94
N PHE A 111 -9.15 -3.54 -33.30
CA PHE A 111 -9.62 -3.25 -31.95
C PHE A 111 -10.62 -2.08 -32.04
N MET A 112 -11.88 -2.36 -31.70
CA MET A 112 -12.84 -1.36 -31.20
C MET A 112 -12.06 -0.33 -30.38
N THR A 113 -12.17 0.98 -30.63
CA THR A 113 -11.34 2.01 -29.99
C THR A 113 -11.14 1.79 -28.47
N PHE A 114 -10.08 1.06 -28.07
CA PHE A 114 -9.86 0.68 -26.69
C PHE A 114 -9.16 1.83 -26.00
N ASN A 115 -9.84 2.41 -25.02
CA ASN A 115 -9.30 3.51 -24.26
C ASN A 115 -8.40 2.95 -23.16
N LEU A 116 -7.12 2.74 -23.49
CA LEU A 116 -6.11 2.24 -22.54
C LEU A 116 -6.14 3.04 -21.21
N ARG A 117 -6.42 4.35 -21.26
CA ARG A 117 -6.55 5.19 -20.07
C ARG A 117 -7.73 4.77 -19.19
N SER A 118 -8.90 4.44 -19.75
CA SER A 118 -10.04 4.00 -18.93
C SER A 118 -9.80 2.63 -18.32
N LEU A 119 -9.20 1.71 -19.08
CA LEU A 119 -8.89 0.37 -18.60
C LEU A 119 -7.82 0.38 -17.51
N ILE A 120 -6.75 1.16 -17.69
CA ILE A 120 -5.74 1.37 -16.64
C ILE A 120 -6.40 2.00 -15.41
N SER A 121 -7.25 3.02 -15.57
CA SER A 121 -7.95 3.66 -14.44
C SER A 121 -8.79 2.67 -13.65
N GLU A 122 -9.60 1.85 -14.32
CA GLU A 122 -10.44 0.84 -13.69
C GLU A 122 -9.62 -0.21 -12.92
N ARG A 123 -8.60 -0.78 -13.57
CA ARG A 123 -7.71 -1.78 -12.95
C ARG A 123 -6.93 -1.18 -11.78
N MET A 124 -6.43 0.05 -11.93
CA MET A 124 -5.70 0.77 -10.89
C MET A 124 -6.58 1.05 -9.67
N ASN A 125 -7.83 1.48 -9.87
CA ASN A 125 -8.79 1.69 -8.78
C ASN A 125 -9.02 0.41 -7.97
N LYS A 126 -9.13 -0.74 -8.65
CA LYS A 126 -9.23 -2.04 -7.97
C LYS A 126 -7.98 -2.36 -7.15
N VAL A 127 -6.79 -2.24 -7.74
CA VAL A 127 -5.52 -2.47 -7.02
C VAL A 127 -5.38 -1.55 -5.79
N PHE A 128 -5.79 -0.29 -5.90
CA PHE A 128 -5.80 0.63 -4.75
C PHE A 128 -6.78 0.19 -3.66
N SER A 129 -7.96 -0.27 -4.04
CA SER A 129 -8.99 -0.73 -3.10
C SER A 129 -8.53 -1.98 -2.35
N ASP A 130 -8.01 -2.96 -3.08
CA ASP A 130 -7.42 -4.19 -2.53
C ASP A 130 -6.21 -3.88 -1.62
N ASN A 131 -5.38 -2.90 -2.01
CA ASN A 131 -4.26 -2.45 -1.18
C ASN A 131 -4.74 -1.81 0.14
N LEU A 132 -5.78 -0.99 0.09
CA LEU A 132 -6.33 -0.34 1.29
C LEU A 132 -6.96 -1.38 2.23
N GLU A 133 -7.73 -2.31 1.72
CA GLU A 133 -8.32 -3.41 2.49
C GLU A 133 -7.22 -4.23 3.19
N PHE A 134 -6.18 -4.62 2.45
CA PHE A 134 -5.01 -5.29 3.03
C PHE A 134 -4.32 -4.48 4.15
N LEU A 135 -4.16 -3.17 3.95
CA LEU A 135 -3.57 -2.29 4.96
C LEU A 135 -4.47 -2.16 6.20
N PHE A 136 -5.80 -2.23 6.03
CA PHE A 136 -6.75 -2.23 7.14
C PHE A 136 -6.71 -3.53 7.93
N ASP A 137 -6.75 -4.68 7.27
CA ASP A 137 -6.61 -5.98 7.94
C ASP A 137 -5.30 -6.05 8.73
N ARG A 138 -4.23 -5.50 8.15
CA ARG A 138 -2.94 -5.38 8.85
C ARG A 138 -3.04 -4.43 10.05
N PHE A 139 -3.68 -3.28 9.90
CA PHE A 139 -3.85 -2.32 10.99
C PHE A 139 -4.65 -2.93 12.16
N GLU A 140 -5.72 -3.68 11.87
CA GLU A 140 -6.58 -4.30 12.90
C GLU A 140 -5.84 -5.35 13.77
N SER A 141 -4.70 -5.84 13.31
CA SER A 141 -3.90 -6.84 14.02
C SER A 141 -2.66 -6.30 14.71
N GLN A 142 -2.26 -5.07 14.38
CA GLN A 142 -1.10 -4.41 14.95
C GLN A 142 -1.52 -3.63 16.19
N ASP A 143 -0.58 -3.48 17.13
CA ASP A 143 -0.87 -2.74 18.36
C ASP A 143 -0.79 -1.23 18.12
N LEU A 144 -1.56 -0.48 18.91
CA LEU A 144 -1.71 0.99 18.88
C LEU A 144 -0.41 1.79 18.76
N TYR A 145 0.70 1.30 19.32
CA TYR A 145 2.00 1.98 19.35
C TYR A 145 2.83 1.82 18.08
N MET A 146 2.32 1.11 17.05
CA MET A 146 2.94 1.04 15.71
C MET A 146 2.27 1.96 14.68
N CYS A 147 1.34 2.81 15.12
CA CYS A 147 0.60 3.73 14.25
C CYS A 147 1.46 4.94 13.82
N ASP A 148 2.35 4.74 12.85
CA ASP A 148 3.13 5.83 12.24
C ASP A 148 2.52 6.35 10.92
N SER A 149 1.48 5.68 10.41
CA SER A 149 0.85 6.04 9.14
C SER A 149 -0.30 7.04 9.33
N GLY A 150 0.02 8.33 9.26
CA GLY A 150 -0.97 9.39 9.22
C GLY A 150 -1.71 9.45 7.88
N LYS A 151 -2.84 8.74 7.73
CA LYS A 151 -3.89 9.06 6.74
C LYS A 151 -5.30 8.79 7.30
N LEU A 152 -6.25 9.58 6.80
CA LEU A 152 -7.67 9.67 7.18
C LEU A 152 -8.34 8.30 7.28
N LEU A 153 -8.93 7.96 8.43
CA LEU A 153 -9.78 6.78 8.56
C LEU A 153 -11.12 7.05 9.24
N THR A 154 -12.11 6.35 8.73
CA THR A 154 -13.54 6.52 9.00
C THR A 154 -13.96 5.86 10.32
N SER A 155 -15.23 6.04 10.68
CA SER A 155 -15.88 5.75 11.96
C SER A 155 -15.71 4.35 12.56
N HIS A 156 -15.28 3.34 11.77
CA HIS A 156 -15.13 1.95 12.22
C HIS A 156 -13.94 1.71 13.16
N HIS A 157 -12.92 2.58 13.18
CA HIS A 157 -11.68 2.34 13.92
C HIS A 157 -11.70 2.81 15.38
N LYS A 158 -12.74 3.56 15.79
CA LYS A 158 -12.88 4.09 17.16
C LYS A 158 -12.96 2.97 18.20
N GLY A 159 -13.68 1.89 17.87
CA GLY A 159 -13.89 0.75 18.75
C GLY A 159 -12.60 -0.05 18.99
N LYS A 160 -11.74 -0.16 17.98
CA LYS A 160 -10.44 -0.84 18.09
C LYS A 160 -9.45 -0.04 18.93
N VAL A 161 -9.30 1.26 18.66
CA VAL A 161 -8.47 2.15 19.48
C VAL A 161 -8.89 2.09 20.94
N TRP A 162 -10.21 2.12 21.21
CA TRP A 162 -10.75 1.98 22.56
C TRP A 162 -10.48 0.59 23.18
N SER A 163 -10.69 -0.49 22.41
CA SER A 163 -10.45 -1.86 22.86
C SER A 163 -8.99 -2.08 23.26
N GLU A 164 -8.04 -1.59 22.45
CA GLU A 164 -6.61 -1.66 22.78
C GLU A 164 -6.23 -0.73 23.93
N MET A 165 -6.85 0.45 24.02
CA MET A 165 -6.66 1.32 25.17
C MET A 165 -7.09 0.62 26.47
N GLN A 166 -8.24 -0.04 26.47
CA GLN A 166 -8.80 -0.70 27.65
C GLN A 166 -8.06 -1.99 28.02
N SER A 167 -7.71 -2.81 27.01
CA SER A 167 -7.13 -4.14 27.22
C SER A 167 -5.61 -4.15 27.42
N ASP A 168 -4.89 -3.20 26.81
CA ASP A 168 -3.43 -3.19 26.81
C ASP A 168 -2.83 -1.87 27.31
N PHE A 169 -3.22 -0.72 26.75
CA PHE A 169 -2.55 0.55 27.07
C PHE A 169 -2.72 0.99 28.54
N LEU A 170 -3.97 1.15 29.00
CA LEU A 170 -4.28 1.61 30.35
C LEU A 170 -3.74 0.72 31.47
N PRO A 171 -3.78 -0.63 31.38
CA PRO A 171 -3.24 -1.49 32.44
C PRO A 171 -1.71 -1.62 32.41
N ASN A 172 -1.07 -1.53 31.23
CA ASN A 172 0.32 -1.98 31.07
C ASN A 172 1.34 -0.84 30.90
N PHE A 173 0.93 0.41 30.67
CA PHE A 173 1.85 1.52 30.40
C PHE A 173 2.00 2.48 31.58
N VAL A 174 3.22 2.99 31.78
CA VAL A 174 3.58 3.97 32.81
C VAL A 174 4.14 5.22 32.15
N LEU A 175 3.67 6.39 32.57
CA LEU A 175 4.18 7.67 32.08
C LEU A 175 5.53 8.00 32.72
N CYS A 176 6.55 8.18 31.88
CA CYS A 176 7.83 8.76 32.26
C CYS A 176 7.76 10.27 32.12
N ASN A 177 7.76 11.00 33.24
CA ASN A 177 7.52 12.45 33.25
C ASN A 177 8.71 13.25 32.66
N THR A 178 9.92 12.71 32.65
CA THR A 178 11.11 13.38 32.08
C THR A 178 11.12 13.34 30.55
N THR A 179 10.69 12.23 29.94
CA THR A 179 10.67 12.06 28.48
C THR A 179 9.29 12.29 27.87
N GLN A 180 8.24 12.49 28.68
CA GLN A 180 6.84 12.58 28.23
C GLN A 180 6.42 11.37 27.38
N HIS A 181 6.99 10.20 27.67
CA HIS A 181 6.71 8.94 26.98
C HIS A 181 6.06 7.95 27.95
N PHE A 182 5.08 7.21 27.45
CA PHE A 182 4.51 6.03 28.09
C PHE A 182 5.36 4.81 27.71
N VAL A 183 5.87 4.09 28.71
CA VAL A 183 6.67 2.88 28.52
C VAL A 183 5.95 1.71 29.17
N ARG A 184 5.99 0.53 28.55
CA ARG A 184 5.39 -0.68 29.14
C ARG A 184 6.08 -1.02 30.47
N SER A 185 5.26 -1.32 31.47
CA SER A 185 5.71 -1.74 32.80
C SER A 185 6.37 -3.10 32.74
N SER A 186 7.58 -3.22 33.28
CA SER A 186 8.32 -4.48 33.40
C SER A 186 7.71 -5.47 34.39
N ARG A 187 6.68 -5.06 35.16
CA ARG A 187 6.02 -5.86 36.20
C ARG A 187 4.85 -6.70 35.69
N VAL A 188 4.39 -6.47 34.46
CA VAL A 188 3.28 -7.24 33.87
C VAL A 188 3.86 -8.23 32.84
N PRO A 189 3.62 -9.54 32.99
CA PRO A 189 4.03 -10.52 31.99
C PRO A 189 3.41 -10.17 30.63
N LEU A 190 4.19 -10.24 29.54
CA LEU A 190 3.61 -10.22 28.20
C LEU A 190 2.66 -11.42 28.10
N VAL A 191 1.35 -11.18 28.14
CA VAL A 191 0.41 -12.12 27.56
C VAL A 191 0.56 -11.93 26.05
N PRO A 192 1.15 -12.89 25.32
CA PRO A 192 1.17 -12.79 23.88
C PRO A 192 -0.28 -12.94 23.43
N VAL A 193 -0.92 -11.83 23.07
CA VAL A 193 -2.12 -11.90 22.25
C VAL A 193 -1.68 -12.69 21.02
N GLN A 194 -2.26 -13.87 20.78
CA GLN A 194 -2.01 -14.64 19.57
C GLN A 194 -2.46 -13.77 18.40
N LYS A 195 -1.52 -13.03 17.82
CA LYS A 195 -1.79 -12.24 16.64
C LYS A 195 -1.96 -13.21 15.48
N PRO A 196 -3.02 -13.06 14.67
CA PRO A 196 -3.16 -13.85 13.46
C PRO A 196 -1.89 -13.66 12.61
N SER A 197 -1.26 -14.77 12.24
CA SER A 197 -0.12 -14.76 11.32
C SER A 197 -0.57 -14.20 9.98
N PHE A 198 0.05 -13.13 9.52
CA PHE A 198 -0.31 -12.50 8.25
C PHE A 198 0.02 -13.38 7.07
N LEU A 199 -0.90 -13.41 6.10
CA LEU A 199 -0.60 -13.84 4.75
C LEU A 199 0.46 -12.89 4.18
N HIS A 200 1.60 -13.44 3.76
CA HIS A 200 2.65 -12.70 3.07
C HIS A 200 2.07 -12.08 1.79
N ALA A 201 1.92 -10.75 1.77
CA ALA A 201 1.48 -10.02 0.58
C ALA A 201 2.68 -9.67 -0.31
N LYS A 202 2.40 -9.35 -1.59
CA LYS A 202 3.42 -8.85 -2.52
C LYS A 202 4.10 -7.61 -1.91
N PRO A 203 5.42 -7.41 -2.09
CA PRO A 203 6.16 -6.24 -1.59
C PRO A 203 5.50 -4.90 -1.94
N ASN A 204 4.88 -4.85 -3.13
CA ASN A 204 4.20 -3.69 -3.70
C ASN A 204 3.00 -3.21 -2.85
N PHE A 205 2.39 -4.11 -2.06
CA PHE A 205 1.27 -3.77 -1.19
C PHE A 205 1.70 -3.10 0.12
N TYR A 206 3.00 -3.11 0.42
CA TYR A 206 3.59 -2.42 1.56
C TYR A 206 4.14 -1.05 1.11
N CYS A 207 5.45 -0.90 1.02
CA CYS A 207 6.18 0.32 0.66
C CYS A 207 6.80 0.24 -0.75
N GLY A 208 6.33 -0.68 -1.60
CA GLY A 208 6.79 -0.80 -2.98
C GLY A 208 7.86 -1.88 -3.15
N THR A 209 9.11 -1.61 -2.79
CA THR A 209 10.22 -2.57 -2.90
C THR A 209 10.54 -3.26 -1.57
N GLU A 210 11.20 -4.41 -1.62
CA GLU A 210 11.62 -5.14 -0.43
C GLU A 210 12.62 -4.33 0.43
N GLU A 211 13.50 -3.57 -0.22
CA GLU A 211 14.46 -2.69 0.43
C GLU A 211 13.76 -1.54 1.18
N LEU A 212 12.76 -0.91 0.55
CA LEU A 212 11.93 0.12 1.19
C LEU A 212 11.09 -0.47 2.34
N ASN A 213 10.57 -1.68 2.19
CA ASN A 213 9.85 -2.37 3.26
C ASN A 213 10.73 -2.59 4.48
N SER A 214 11.97 -3.03 4.28
CA SER A 214 12.95 -3.23 5.36
C SER A 214 13.34 -1.91 6.02
N ALA A 215 13.54 -0.85 5.23
CA ALA A 215 13.84 0.49 5.74
C ALA A 215 12.71 1.06 6.58
N HIS A 216 11.47 1.02 6.07
CA HIS A 216 10.28 1.45 6.81
C HIS A 216 10.05 0.62 8.06
N GLN A 217 10.27 -0.71 8.01
CA GLN A 217 10.21 -1.54 9.20
C GLN A 217 11.25 -1.13 10.25
N SER A 218 12.47 -0.82 9.83
CA SER A 218 13.55 -0.36 10.71
C SER A 218 13.25 1.01 11.30
N TYR A 219 12.68 1.91 10.49
CA TYR A 219 12.22 3.24 10.92
C TYR A 219 11.10 3.12 11.96
N THR A 220 10.05 2.33 11.71
CA THR A 220 8.96 2.12 12.68
C THR A 220 9.45 1.45 13.97
N ARG A 221 10.49 0.60 13.91
CA ARG A 221 11.11 0.03 15.13
C ARG A 221 11.75 1.10 16.03
N LEU A 222 12.24 2.21 15.48
CA LEU A 222 12.76 3.33 16.28
C LEU A 222 11.66 4.00 17.10
N HIS A 223 10.44 4.01 16.56
CA HIS A 223 9.23 4.48 17.25
C HIS A 223 8.55 3.36 18.06
N GLY A 224 9.14 2.17 18.13
CA GLY A 224 8.63 1.05 18.91
C GLY A 224 9.04 1.06 20.38
N GLY A 225 8.18 0.47 21.22
CA GLY A 225 8.48 0.26 22.65
C GLY A 225 8.10 1.42 23.57
N PHE A 226 7.65 2.55 23.02
CA PHE A 226 7.06 3.64 23.79
C PHE A 226 5.86 4.23 23.05
N PHE A 227 4.97 4.90 23.78
CA PHE A 227 3.88 5.69 23.24
C PHE A 227 4.08 7.14 23.66
N GLY A 228 3.99 8.10 22.76
CA GLY A 228 4.45 9.47 22.98
C GLY A 228 3.69 10.48 22.12
N ILE A 229 4.15 11.73 22.11
CA ILE A 229 3.50 12.82 21.37
C ILE A 229 3.30 12.50 19.86
N PRO A 230 4.27 11.92 19.13
CA PRO A 230 4.07 11.54 17.73
C PRO A 230 2.90 10.55 17.56
N HIS A 231 2.84 9.54 18.42
CA HIS A 231 1.77 8.54 18.42
C HIS A 231 0.40 9.14 18.76
N MET A 232 0.34 10.08 19.72
CA MET A 232 -0.89 10.80 20.04
C MET A 232 -1.38 11.63 18.86
N PHE A 233 -0.47 12.32 18.17
CA PHE A 233 -0.82 13.13 17.02
C PHE A 233 -1.32 12.28 15.85
N SER A 234 -0.66 11.15 15.57
CA SER A 234 -1.12 10.16 14.60
C SER A 234 -2.49 9.57 15.00
N SER A 235 -2.70 9.27 16.28
CA SER A 235 -3.99 8.77 16.79
C SER A 235 -5.11 9.79 16.60
N VAL A 236 -4.88 11.07 16.91
CA VAL A 236 -5.87 12.14 16.73
C VAL A 236 -6.16 12.37 15.24
N ARG A 237 -5.14 12.31 14.36
CA ARG A 237 -5.31 12.39 12.91
C ARG A 237 -6.12 11.22 12.35
N LEU A 238 -5.89 10.01 12.85
CA LEU A 238 -6.58 8.80 12.43
C LEU A 238 -8.04 8.77 12.90
N LEU A 239 -8.27 9.13 14.17
CA LEU A 239 -9.58 9.24 14.77
C LEU A 239 -10.40 10.37 14.11
N GLY A 240 -9.76 11.50 13.81
CA GLY A 240 -10.40 12.70 13.31
C GLY A 240 -11.20 13.46 14.38
N SER A 241 -11.45 14.76 14.12
CA SER A 241 -12.09 15.68 15.09
C SER A 241 -13.49 15.25 15.55
N ARG A 242 -14.21 14.49 14.72
CA ARG A 242 -15.58 14.01 15.01
C ARG A 242 -15.64 12.86 16.01
N SER A 243 -14.54 12.17 16.25
CA SER A 243 -14.52 10.97 17.09
C SER A 243 -13.79 11.14 18.42
N LEU A 244 -12.91 12.14 18.49
CA LEU A 244 -12.17 12.48 19.70
C LEU A 244 -13.08 12.75 20.92
N PRO A 245 -14.21 13.49 20.81
CA PRO A 245 -15.09 13.71 21.95
C PRO A 245 -15.72 12.41 22.48
N TRP A 246 -16.00 11.46 21.58
CA TRP A 246 -16.52 10.15 21.97
C TRP A 246 -15.47 9.34 22.74
N LEU A 247 -14.21 9.34 22.30
CA LEU A 247 -13.13 8.64 22.99
C LEU A 247 -12.86 9.24 24.38
N ILE A 248 -12.85 10.57 24.49
CA ILE A 248 -12.70 11.26 25.78
C ILE A 248 -13.84 10.87 26.73
N ARG A 249 -15.08 10.82 26.24
CA ARG A 249 -16.23 10.39 27.04
C ARG A 249 -16.08 8.93 27.51
N ALA A 250 -15.69 8.02 26.62
CA ALA A 250 -15.45 6.62 26.98
C ALA A 250 -14.34 6.46 28.04
N LEU A 251 -13.25 7.22 27.92
CA LEU A 251 -12.18 7.27 28.93
C LEU A 251 -12.70 7.75 30.29
N LEU A 252 -13.47 8.84 30.31
CA LEU A 252 -14.06 9.40 31.53
C LEU A 252 -15.03 8.40 32.19
N ASP A 253 -15.88 7.75 31.40
CA ASP A 253 -16.81 6.73 31.90
C ASP A 253 -16.05 5.53 32.49
N HIS A 254 -14.95 5.09 31.86
CA HIS A 254 -14.10 4.00 32.37
C HIS A 254 -13.41 4.36 33.68
N ILE A 255 -12.89 5.59 33.81
CA ILE A 255 -12.26 6.09 35.03
C ILE A 255 -13.29 6.17 36.15
N SER A 256 -14.47 6.73 35.86
CA SER A 256 -15.57 6.86 36.82
C SER A 256 -15.99 5.50 37.37
N ASN A 257 -16.19 4.51 36.49
CA ASN A 257 -16.55 3.15 36.90
C ASN A 257 -15.48 2.49 37.77
N LYS A 258 -14.19 2.64 37.43
CA LYS A 258 -13.09 2.11 38.26
C LYS A 258 -12.96 2.82 39.60
N ALA A 259 -13.19 4.13 39.63
CA ALA A 259 -13.16 4.91 40.87
C ALA A 259 -14.30 4.48 41.81
N CYS A 260 -15.54 4.38 41.31
CA CYS A 260 -16.69 3.91 42.10
C CYS A 260 -16.42 2.53 42.73
N HIS A 261 -15.91 1.57 41.96
CA HIS A 261 -15.58 0.24 42.49
C HIS A 261 -14.37 0.20 43.44
N ALA A 262 -13.50 1.21 43.42
CA ALA A 262 -12.38 1.33 44.35
C ALA A 262 -12.78 1.95 45.70
N PHE A 263 -13.86 2.75 45.75
CA PHE A 263 -14.41 3.34 46.98
C PHE A 263 -15.39 2.42 47.72
N GLU A 264 -15.85 1.33 47.11
CA GLU A 264 -16.75 0.33 47.71
C GLU A 264 -16.01 -0.85 48.40
N ARG A 265 -14.66 -0.82 48.47
CA ARG A 265 -13.83 -1.78 49.22
C ARG A 265 -13.15 -1.11 50.40
#